data_AF-A0A7V8VYE0-F1
#
_entry.id   AF-A0A7V8VYE0-F1
#
_cell.length_a   1.000
_cell.length_b   1.000
_cell.length_c   1.000
_cell.angle_alpha   90.00
_cell.angle_beta   90.00
_cell.angle_gamma   90.00
#
_symmetry.space_group_name_H-M   'P 1'
#
loop_
_entity.id
_entity.type
_entity.pdbx_description
1 polymer ?
#
loop_
_entity_poly.entity_id
_entity_poly.type
_entity_poly.pdbx_seq_one_letter_code
_entity_poly.pdbx_strand_id
1 'polypeptide(L)'
;MANLTAHPPASRAPVEIAIDRVWRFFCSVRAAVAEIVILALLVLIGTLRGSAVPQWIADAVPASQGLIDRWYAWDVYRSPAFAVLLAVMAVAIAVCTINRVPGIWQTINNPKVRTSSGFLNSADTSATFVTAASTVEVHQRFEEALRQKRFRVLTQHVGVETHVYADKNRYGKMGTFPFHLALILLLVGGIVAAYYGFREPEFVIPIGETRDVGNGTGLSVTLDSFEDGYTPGGLPTQFQSNVSILEDGKTVRTGEITVNHPISYRNATFYQSGFGYTAQMRVT
;
A
#
# COMPACT_ATOMS: atom_id res chain seq x y z
N MET A 1 -47.39 -26.98 -9.06
CA MET A 1 -46.18 -26.73 -9.88
C MET A 1 -46.21 -25.26 -10.28
N ALA A 2 -45.37 -24.42 -9.66
CA ALA A 2 -45.30 -22.99 -9.98
C ALA A 2 -44.46 -22.82 -11.24
N ASN A 3 -45.10 -22.38 -12.33
CA ASN A 3 -44.42 -22.03 -13.58
C ASN A 3 -43.57 -20.78 -13.35
N LEU A 4 -42.26 -20.97 -13.21
CA LEU A 4 -41.27 -19.90 -13.30
C LEU A 4 -41.12 -19.53 -14.78
N THR A 5 -41.93 -18.60 -15.26
CA THR A 5 -41.73 -17.96 -16.56
C THR A 5 -40.50 -17.07 -16.46
N ALA A 6 -39.36 -17.53 -16.98
CA ALA A 6 -38.18 -16.69 -17.15
C ALA A 6 -38.53 -15.62 -18.20
N HIS A 7 -38.72 -14.37 -17.77
CA HIS A 7 -38.80 -13.26 -18.70
C HIS A 7 -37.45 -13.08 -19.37
N PRO A 8 -37.39 -12.97 -20.71
CA PRO A 8 -36.15 -12.62 -21.40
C PRO A 8 -35.64 -11.29 -20.83
N PRO A 9 -34.33 -11.15 -20.56
CA PRO A 9 -33.80 -9.91 -20.03
C PRO A 9 -34.12 -8.78 -21.03
N ALA A 10 -34.66 -7.67 -20.54
CA ALA A 10 -34.91 -6.48 -21.35
C ALA A 10 -33.63 -6.09 -22.12
N SER A 11 -33.78 -5.70 -23.39
CA SER A 11 -32.67 -5.23 -24.21
C SER A 11 -32.03 -4.03 -23.53
N ARG A 12 -30.82 -4.21 -23.01
CA ARG A 12 -30.08 -3.14 -22.32
C ARG A 12 -29.68 -2.05 -23.31
N ALA A 13 -29.72 -0.80 -22.87
CA ALA A 13 -29.26 0.30 -23.69
C ALA A 13 -27.73 0.18 -23.96
N PRO A 14 -27.21 0.64 -25.11
CA PRO A 14 -25.77 0.59 -25.40
C PRO A 14 -24.88 1.22 -24.32
N VAL A 15 -25.37 2.29 -23.69
CA VAL A 15 -24.69 2.97 -22.58
C VAL A 15 -24.58 2.08 -21.35
N GLU A 16 -25.63 1.34 -20.99
CA GLU A 16 -25.61 0.40 -19.87
C GLU A 16 -24.62 -0.75 -20.11
N ILE A 17 -24.55 -1.23 -21.35
CA ILE A 17 -23.59 -2.27 -21.75
C ILE A 17 -22.15 -1.75 -21.62
N ALA A 18 -21.90 -0.51 -22.02
CA ALA A 18 -20.58 0.12 -21.89
C ALA A 18 -20.18 0.29 -20.42
N ILE A 19 -21.08 0.81 -19.57
CA ILE A 19 -20.85 0.98 -18.13
C ILE A 19 -20.58 -0.37 -17.46
N ASP A 20 -21.40 -1.39 -17.73
CA ASP A 20 -21.25 -2.73 -17.16
C ASP A 20 -19.92 -3.38 -17.57
N ARG A 21 -19.47 -3.16 -18.82
CA ARG A 21 -18.17 -3.66 -19.28
C ARG A 21 -17.01 -2.98 -18.56
N VAL A 22 -17.05 -1.65 -18.41
CA VAL A 22 -16.03 -0.89 -17.68
C VAL A 22 -16.02 -1.30 -16.20
N TRP A 23 -17.18 -1.42 -15.57
CA TRP A 23 -17.31 -1.87 -14.18
C TRP A 23 -16.72 -3.27 -13.97
N ARG A 24 -17.03 -4.21 -14.88
CA ARG A 24 -16.47 -5.57 -14.84
C ARG A 24 -14.97 -5.61 -15.03
N PHE A 25 -14.41 -4.73 -15.86
CA PHE A 25 -12.96 -4.60 -16.01
C PHE A 25 -12.32 -4.21 -14.67
N PHE A 26 -12.81 -3.14 -14.03
CA PHE A 26 -12.30 -2.70 -12.73
C PHE A 26 -12.57 -3.67 -11.58
N CYS A 27 -13.58 -4.55 -11.71
CA CYS A 27 -13.85 -5.62 -10.75
C CYS A 27 -13.11 -6.94 -11.05
N SER A 28 -12.28 -7.00 -12.10
CA SER A 28 -11.60 -8.22 -12.52
C SER A 28 -10.28 -8.41 -11.76
N VAL A 29 -10.18 -9.50 -10.99
CA VAL A 29 -8.92 -9.90 -10.33
C VAL A 29 -7.81 -10.12 -11.35
N ARG A 30 -8.13 -10.66 -12.54
CA ARG A 30 -7.13 -10.87 -13.60
C ARG A 30 -6.58 -9.55 -14.13
N ALA A 31 -7.42 -8.54 -14.29
CA ALA A 31 -6.98 -7.21 -14.72
C ALA A 31 -6.10 -6.56 -13.65
N ALA A 32 -6.52 -6.62 -12.38
CA ALA A 32 -5.74 -6.11 -11.26
C ALA A 32 -4.37 -6.79 -11.15
N VAL A 33 -4.29 -8.12 -11.26
CA VAL A 33 -3.01 -8.85 -11.23
C VAL A 33 -2.12 -8.45 -12.41
N ALA A 34 -2.67 -8.33 -13.62
CA ALA A 34 -1.89 -7.89 -14.78
C ALA A 34 -1.34 -6.46 -14.58
N GLU A 35 -2.14 -5.55 -14.05
CA GLU A 35 -1.74 -4.18 -13.74
C GLU A 35 -0.63 -4.13 -12.68
N ILE A 36 -0.76 -4.90 -11.59
CA ILE A 36 0.27 -5.02 -10.54
C ILE A 36 1.59 -5.51 -11.15
N VAL A 37 1.55 -6.53 -12.03
CA VAL A 37 2.76 -7.05 -12.69
C VAL A 37 3.41 -5.99 -13.58
N ILE A 38 2.62 -5.24 -14.36
CA ILE A 38 3.14 -4.16 -15.21
C ILE A 38 3.79 -3.07 -14.35
N LEU A 39 3.12 -2.63 -13.28
CA LEU A 39 3.67 -1.65 -12.34
C LEU A 39 4.94 -2.15 -11.67
N ALA A 40 4.98 -3.40 -11.23
CA ALA A 40 6.16 -4.01 -10.60
C ALA A 40 7.36 -4.02 -11.56
N LEU A 41 7.15 -4.37 -12.84
CA LEU A 41 8.19 -4.33 -13.85
C LEU A 41 8.69 -2.91 -14.11
N LEU A 42 7.79 -1.93 -14.19
CA LEU A 42 8.16 -0.52 -14.36
C LEU A 42 8.97 0.01 -13.16
N VAL A 43 8.53 -0.30 -11.94
CA VAL A 43 9.27 0.07 -10.71
C VAL A 43 10.64 -0.59 -10.69
N LEU A 44 10.77 -1.85 -11.10
CA LEU A 44 12.07 -2.51 -11.21
C LEU A 44 12.97 -1.80 -12.22
N ILE A 45 12.45 -1.48 -13.41
CA ILE A 45 13.19 -0.76 -14.46
C ILE A 45 13.64 0.62 -13.95
N GLY A 46 12.75 1.36 -13.28
CA GLY A 46 13.06 2.67 -12.71
C GLY A 46 14.06 2.61 -11.55
N THR A 47 14.00 1.57 -10.73
CA THR A 47 14.93 1.35 -9.62
C THR A 47 16.32 0.99 -10.12
N LEU A 48 16.41 0.09 -11.11
CA LEU A 48 17.70 -0.30 -11.70
C LEU A 48 18.37 0.90 -12.39
N ARG A 49 17.61 1.78 -13.05
CA ARG A 49 18.12 3.06 -13.57
C ARG A 49 18.81 3.90 -12.49
N GLY A 50 18.35 3.87 -11.24
CA GLY A 50 18.96 4.63 -10.14
C GLY A 50 20.20 3.97 -9.51
N SER A 51 20.65 2.83 -10.04
CA SER A 51 21.75 2.03 -9.49
C SER A 51 22.96 2.02 -10.43
N ALA A 52 24.08 1.45 -9.98
CA ALA A 52 25.25 1.22 -10.83
C ALA A 52 25.07 0.07 -11.85
N VAL A 53 23.98 -0.71 -11.75
CA VAL A 53 23.77 -1.92 -12.57
C VAL A 53 23.75 -1.63 -14.07
N PRO A 54 23.02 -0.62 -14.60
CA PRO A 54 23.02 -0.35 -16.02
C PRO A 54 24.43 0.05 -16.50
N GLN A 55 25.17 0.85 -15.74
CA GLN A 55 26.53 1.22 -16.13
C GLN A 55 27.48 0.02 -16.16
N TRP A 56 27.37 -0.87 -15.17
CA TRP A 56 28.14 -2.12 -15.16
C TRP A 56 27.88 -3.00 -16.40
N ILE A 57 26.65 -3.01 -16.93
CA ILE A 57 26.32 -3.72 -18.18
C ILE A 57 27.00 -3.04 -19.39
N ALA A 58 27.00 -1.71 -19.44
CA ALA A 58 27.67 -0.94 -20.49
C ALA A 58 29.19 -1.21 -20.51
N ASP A 59 29.81 -1.21 -19.33
CA ASP A 59 31.24 -1.45 -19.18
C ASP A 59 31.62 -2.88 -19.61
N ALA A 60 30.75 -3.87 -19.31
CA ALA A 60 30.95 -5.26 -19.71
C ALA A 60 30.65 -5.53 -21.21
N VAL A 61 29.68 -4.81 -21.79
CA VAL A 61 29.25 -4.96 -23.18
C VAL A 61 29.12 -3.58 -23.82
N PRO A 62 30.21 -3.01 -24.38
CA PRO A 62 30.22 -1.64 -24.90
C PRO A 62 29.16 -1.35 -25.98
N ALA A 63 28.77 -2.37 -26.75
CA ALA A 63 27.69 -2.24 -27.75
C ALA A 63 26.32 -1.88 -27.14
N SER A 64 26.13 -2.09 -25.82
CA SER A 64 24.89 -1.77 -25.10
C SER A 64 24.81 -0.32 -24.61
N GLN A 65 25.90 0.47 -24.71
CA GLN A 65 25.97 1.85 -24.22
C GLN A 65 24.79 2.71 -24.71
N GLY A 66 24.51 2.69 -26.02
CA GLY A 66 23.42 3.50 -26.58
C GLY A 66 22.01 3.08 -26.12
N LEU A 67 21.82 1.85 -25.64
CA LEU A 67 20.55 1.42 -25.02
C LEU A 67 20.49 1.90 -23.57
N ILE A 68 21.60 1.81 -22.84
CA ILE A 68 21.72 2.25 -21.45
C ILE A 68 21.56 3.76 -21.33
N ASP A 69 22.13 4.54 -22.26
CA ASP A 69 21.94 5.99 -22.30
C ASP A 69 20.47 6.36 -22.47
N ARG A 70 19.73 5.63 -23.34
CA ARG A 70 18.27 5.82 -23.50
C ARG A 70 17.50 5.43 -22.25
N TRP A 71 17.94 4.38 -21.55
CA TRP A 71 17.35 3.97 -20.28
C TRP A 71 17.57 5.05 -19.20
N TYR A 72 18.79 5.59 -19.06
CA TYR A 72 19.05 6.72 -18.19
C TYR A 72 18.28 7.98 -18.62
N ALA A 73 18.03 8.20 -19.90
CA ALA A 73 17.22 9.33 -20.36
C ALA A 73 15.73 9.23 -19.98
N TRP A 74 15.20 8.02 -19.75
CA TRP A 74 13.80 7.82 -19.44
C TRP A 74 13.53 7.71 -17.93
N ASP A 75 12.89 8.75 -17.39
CA ASP A 75 12.43 8.76 -16.00
C ASP A 75 11.04 8.12 -15.88
N VAL A 76 11.03 6.82 -15.53
CA VAL A 76 9.79 6.04 -15.32
C VAL A 76 8.85 6.73 -14.34
N TYR A 77 9.38 7.23 -13.22
CA TYR A 77 8.58 7.77 -12.12
C TYR A 77 7.92 9.11 -12.45
N ARG A 78 8.50 9.87 -13.38
CA ARG A 78 7.91 11.10 -13.93
C ARG A 78 7.12 10.87 -15.22
N SER A 79 7.05 9.64 -15.73
CA SER A 79 6.38 9.36 -17.00
C SER A 79 4.85 9.44 -16.87
N PRO A 80 4.13 10.02 -17.85
CA PRO A 80 2.67 10.04 -17.85
C PRO A 80 2.06 8.63 -17.85
N ALA A 81 2.73 7.66 -18.49
CA ALA A 81 2.27 6.27 -18.53
C ALA A 81 2.25 5.64 -17.12
N PHE A 82 3.29 5.89 -16.32
CA PHE A 82 3.33 5.43 -14.93
C PHE A 82 2.25 6.10 -14.08
N ALA A 83 2.05 7.41 -14.26
CA ALA A 83 0.98 8.14 -13.56
C ALA A 83 -0.42 7.62 -13.92
N VAL A 84 -0.68 7.31 -15.19
CA VAL A 84 -1.95 6.72 -15.65
C VAL A 84 -2.16 5.34 -15.02
N LEU A 85 -1.14 4.49 -14.97
CA LEU A 85 -1.24 3.18 -14.31
C LEU A 85 -1.52 3.31 -12.81
N LEU A 86 -0.88 4.25 -12.11
CA LEU A 86 -1.21 4.51 -10.70
C LEU A 86 -2.65 5.01 -10.52
N ALA A 87 -3.14 5.85 -11.43
CA ALA A 87 -4.52 6.33 -11.38
C ALA A 87 -5.54 5.22 -11.65
N VAL A 88 -5.29 4.35 -12.64
CA VAL A 88 -6.12 3.18 -12.94
C VAL A 88 -6.16 2.25 -11.73
N MET A 89 -5.01 2.01 -11.08
CA MET A 89 -4.92 1.20 -9.86
C MET A 89 -5.77 1.79 -8.73
N ALA A 90 -5.66 3.10 -8.48
CA ALA A 90 -6.45 3.77 -7.45
C ALA A 90 -7.96 3.61 -7.69
N VAL A 91 -8.40 3.80 -8.94
CA VAL A 91 -9.80 3.60 -9.35
C VAL A 91 -10.21 2.14 -9.20
N ALA A 92 -9.37 1.19 -9.61
CA ALA A 92 -9.63 -0.24 -9.50
C ALA A 92 -9.85 -0.65 -8.03
N ILE A 93 -8.99 -0.20 -7.12
CA ILE A 93 -9.12 -0.47 -5.68
C ILE A 93 -10.44 0.12 -5.15
N ALA A 94 -10.78 1.35 -5.51
CA ALA A 94 -12.01 2.00 -5.07
C ALA A 94 -13.26 1.24 -5.56
N VAL A 95 -13.33 0.96 -6.85
CA VAL A 95 -14.46 0.24 -7.48
C VAL A 95 -14.58 -1.19 -6.93
N CYS A 96 -13.48 -1.93 -6.83
CA CYS A 96 -13.46 -3.27 -6.22
C CYS A 96 -13.98 -3.25 -4.79
N THR A 97 -13.56 -2.25 -4.00
CA THR A 97 -13.99 -2.09 -2.61
C THR A 97 -15.50 -1.89 -2.55
N ILE A 98 -16.03 -0.91 -3.27
CA ILE A 98 -17.45 -0.57 -3.31
C ILE A 98 -18.28 -1.78 -3.76
N ASN A 99 -17.87 -2.45 -4.83
CA ASN A 99 -18.57 -3.62 -5.36
C ASN A 99 -18.63 -4.79 -4.36
N ARG A 100 -17.64 -4.92 -3.48
CA ARG A 100 -17.53 -6.02 -2.52
C ARG A 100 -18.28 -5.77 -1.21
N VAL A 101 -18.53 -4.50 -0.85
CA VAL A 101 -19.22 -4.13 0.41
C VAL A 101 -20.55 -4.86 0.59
N PRO A 102 -21.50 -4.84 -0.37
CA PRO A 102 -22.83 -5.41 -0.16
C PRO A 102 -22.78 -6.92 0.07
N GLY A 103 -21.95 -7.65 -0.68
CA GLY A 103 -21.82 -9.10 -0.55
C GLY A 103 -21.19 -9.53 0.78
N ILE A 104 -20.18 -8.80 1.25
CA ILE A 104 -19.57 -9.05 2.57
C ILE A 104 -20.57 -8.74 3.68
N TRP A 105 -21.27 -7.60 3.59
CA TRP A 105 -22.28 -7.21 4.55
C TRP A 105 -23.42 -8.23 4.64
N GLN A 106 -23.89 -8.71 3.49
CA GLN A 106 -24.91 -9.76 3.42
C GLN A 106 -24.45 -11.05 4.09
N THR A 107 -23.19 -11.46 3.87
CA THR A 107 -22.62 -12.67 4.49
C THR A 107 -22.46 -12.55 6.01
N ILE A 108 -22.28 -11.34 6.53
CA ILE A 108 -22.16 -11.06 7.97
C ILE A 108 -23.54 -11.09 8.65
N ASN A 109 -24.53 -10.45 8.03
CA ASN A 109 -25.86 -10.32 8.64
C ASN A 109 -26.73 -11.55 8.41
N ASN A 110 -26.68 -12.11 7.20
CA ASN A 110 -27.53 -13.20 6.71
C ASN A 110 -26.68 -14.37 6.17
N PRO A 111 -25.90 -15.05 7.02
CA PRO A 111 -25.14 -16.23 6.60
C PRO A 111 -26.09 -17.37 6.19
N LYS A 112 -25.65 -18.19 5.23
CA LYS A 112 -26.39 -19.40 4.85
C LYS A 112 -26.27 -20.45 5.95
N VAL A 113 -27.38 -20.74 6.63
CA VAL A 113 -27.44 -21.73 7.71
C VAL A 113 -27.54 -23.15 7.14
N ARG A 114 -28.41 -23.34 6.14
CA ARG A 114 -28.59 -24.61 5.46
C ARG A 114 -27.35 -24.98 4.66
N THR A 115 -26.83 -26.18 4.87
CA THR A 115 -25.72 -26.75 4.10
C THR A 115 -26.06 -28.14 3.58
N SER A 116 -25.31 -28.66 2.61
CA SER A 116 -25.48 -30.03 2.13
C SER A 116 -24.56 -31.00 2.89
N SER A 117 -24.95 -32.26 2.99
CA SER A 117 -24.07 -33.32 3.50
C SER A 117 -22.77 -33.41 2.69
N GLY A 118 -22.85 -33.23 1.36
CA GLY A 118 -21.68 -33.16 0.48
C GLY A 118 -20.69 -32.06 0.88
N PHE A 119 -21.17 -30.86 1.21
CA PHE A 119 -20.32 -29.76 1.69
C PHE A 119 -19.61 -30.11 3.00
N LEU A 120 -20.33 -30.72 3.96
CA LEU A 120 -19.75 -31.13 5.24
C LEU A 120 -18.70 -32.22 5.05
N ASN A 121 -18.97 -33.21 4.20
CA ASN A 121 -18.05 -34.32 3.93
C ASN A 121 -16.80 -33.89 3.14
N SER A 122 -16.89 -32.81 2.37
CA SER A 122 -15.75 -32.24 1.64
C SER A 122 -15.01 -31.15 2.42
N ALA A 123 -15.46 -30.80 3.62
CA ALA A 123 -14.80 -29.77 4.42
C ALA A 123 -13.47 -30.31 4.97
N ASP A 124 -12.42 -29.47 4.95
CA ASP A 124 -11.09 -29.84 5.46
C ASP A 124 -11.13 -30.36 6.91
N THR A 125 -12.11 -29.92 7.70
CA THR A 125 -12.36 -30.41 9.05
C THR A 125 -13.83 -30.76 9.19
N SER A 126 -14.11 -32.06 9.26
CA SER A 126 -15.45 -32.60 9.46
C SER A 126 -15.41 -33.77 10.44
N ALA A 127 -16.48 -33.94 11.22
CA ALA A 127 -16.63 -35.09 12.09
C ALA A 127 -18.08 -35.59 12.07
N THR A 128 -18.24 -36.91 12.05
CA THR A 128 -19.54 -37.58 12.05
C THR A 128 -19.59 -38.54 13.22
N PHE A 129 -20.69 -38.53 13.97
CA PHE A 129 -20.88 -39.37 15.14
C PHE A 129 -22.27 -39.98 15.12
N VAL A 130 -22.39 -41.19 15.66
CA VAL A 130 -23.67 -41.84 15.93
C VAL A 130 -23.91 -41.79 17.44
N THR A 131 -25.13 -41.49 17.84
CA THR A 131 -25.52 -41.37 19.25
C THR A 131 -26.91 -41.95 19.47
N ALA A 132 -27.14 -42.50 20.66
CA ALA A 132 -28.46 -42.94 21.11
C ALA A 132 -29.34 -41.78 21.61
N ALA A 133 -28.76 -40.60 21.84
CA ALA A 133 -29.48 -39.40 22.27
C ALA A 133 -30.38 -38.88 21.15
N SER A 134 -31.51 -38.26 21.54
CA SER A 134 -32.45 -37.67 20.57
C SER A 134 -31.84 -36.47 19.85
N THR A 135 -32.30 -36.17 18.63
CA THR A 135 -31.85 -35.00 17.85
C THR A 135 -31.98 -33.68 18.62
N VAL A 136 -33.05 -33.55 19.42
CA VAL A 136 -33.31 -32.35 20.25
C VAL A 136 -32.26 -32.20 21.35
N GLU A 137 -31.95 -33.30 22.05
CA GLU A 137 -30.95 -33.31 23.13
C GLU A 137 -29.54 -33.00 22.59
N VAL A 138 -29.19 -33.59 21.44
CA VAL A 138 -27.91 -33.33 20.77
C VAL A 138 -27.80 -31.87 20.35
N HIS A 139 -28.86 -31.33 19.74
CA HIS A 139 -28.89 -29.93 19.31
C HIS A 139 -28.73 -28.96 20.50
N GLN A 140 -29.47 -29.17 21.60
CA GLN A 140 -29.36 -28.33 22.81
C GLN A 140 -27.94 -28.34 23.39
N ARG A 141 -27.35 -29.54 23.58
CA ARG A 141 -25.97 -29.67 24.10
C ARG A 141 -24.95 -28.99 23.19
N PHE A 142 -25.11 -29.13 21.87
CA PHE A 142 -24.21 -28.53 20.89
C PHE A 142 -24.31 -27.01 20.88
N GLU A 143 -25.53 -26.47 20.91
CA GLU A 143 -25.78 -25.03 20.99
C GLU A 143 -25.23 -24.43 22.29
N GLU A 144 -25.45 -25.06 23.44
CA GLU A 144 -24.92 -24.63 24.73
C GLU A 144 -23.38 -24.59 24.72
N ALA A 145 -22.73 -25.65 24.25
CA ALA A 145 -21.26 -25.71 24.17
C ALA A 145 -20.68 -24.60 23.27
N LEU A 146 -21.34 -24.29 22.15
CA LEU A 146 -20.94 -23.20 21.25
C LEU A 146 -21.15 -21.82 21.88
N ARG A 147 -22.31 -21.59 22.52
CA ARG A 147 -22.62 -20.35 23.22
C ARG A 147 -21.66 -20.09 24.38
N GLN A 148 -21.28 -21.11 25.14
CA GLN A 148 -20.25 -21.01 26.19
C GLN A 148 -18.90 -20.53 25.62
N LYS A 149 -18.55 -20.93 24.39
CA LYS A 149 -17.36 -20.46 23.67
C LYS A 149 -17.53 -19.09 22.98
N ARG A 150 -18.67 -18.41 23.22
CA ARG A 150 -19.06 -17.11 22.66
C ARG A 150 -19.28 -17.11 21.15
N PHE A 151 -19.74 -18.21 20.58
CA PHE A 151 -20.22 -18.22 19.20
C PHE A 151 -21.64 -17.65 19.12
N ARG A 152 -21.94 -16.93 18.05
CA ARG A 152 -23.31 -16.69 17.60
C ARG A 152 -23.79 -17.99 16.96
N VAL A 153 -24.91 -18.52 17.43
CA VAL A 153 -25.51 -19.75 16.89
C VAL A 153 -26.80 -19.38 16.16
N LEU A 154 -26.99 -19.94 14.96
CA LEU A 154 -28.19 -19.84 14.15
C LEU A 154 -28.64 -21.25 13.78
N THR A 155 -29.91 -21.54 14.00
CA THR A 155 -30.49 -22.85 13.70
C THR A 155 -31.59 -22.72 12.67
N GLN A 156 -31.63 -23.66 11.74
CA GLN A 156 -32.71 -23.82 10.77
C GLN A 156 -33.16 -25.28 10.71
N HIS A 157 -34.46 -25.51 10.85
CA HIS A 157 -35.06 -26.83 10.70
C HIS A 157 -35.53 -27.01 9.25
N VAL A 158 -35.15 -28.12 8.61
CA VAL A 158 -35.49 -28.45 7.23
C VAL A 158 -35.96 -29.90 7.17
N GLY A 159 -37.27 -30.11 7.15
CA GLY A 159 -37.84 -31.46 7.25
C GLY A 159 -37.46 -32.11 8.58
N VAL A 160 -36.76 -33.25 8.52
CA VAL A 160 -36.27 -33.97 9.70
C VAL A 160 -34.85 -33.56 10.13
N GLU A 161 -34.18 -32.71 9.35
CA GLU A 161 -32.82 -32.27 9.63
C GLU A 161 -32.79 -30.95 10.40
N THR A 162 -31.84 -30.84 11.32
CA THR A 162 -31.52 -29.59 12.01
C THR A 162 -30.15 -29.09 11.55
N HIS A 163 -30.13 -27.92 10.92
CA HIS A 163 -28.92 -27.27 10.42
C HIS A 163 -28.48 -26.22 11.43
N VAL A 164 -27.23 -26.28 11.89
CA VAL A 164 -26.66 -25.34 12.87
C VAL A 164 -25.47 -24.62 12.25
N TYR A 165 -25.53 -23.30 12.23
CA TYR A 165 -24.44 -22.42 11.85
C TYR A 165 -23.90 -21.71 13.09
N ALA A 166 -22.58 -21.66 13.24
CA ALA A 166 -21.94 -20.95 14.33
C ALA A 166 -20.76 -20.12 13.83
N ASP A 167 -20.72 -18.84 14.22
CA ASP A 167 -19.58 -17.97 13.93
C ASP A 167 -19.13 -17.14 15.13
N LYS A 168 -17.85 -16.78 15.11
CA LYS A 168 -17.22 -15.86 16.04
C LYS A 168 -16.38 -14.88 15.23
N ASN A 169 -16.30 -13.63 15.67
CA ASN A 169 -15.57 -12.57 14.95
C ASN A 169 -16.06 -12.32 13.51
N ARG A 170 -17.39 -12.35 13.28
CA ARG A 170 -17.99 -12.21 11.95
C ARG A 170 -17.53 -10.97 11.16
N TYR A 171 -17.20 -9.88 11.85
CA TYR A 171 -16.69 -8.64 11.26
C TYR A 171 -15.25 -8.74 10.74
N GLY A 172 -14.50 -9.81 11.05
CA GLY A 172 -13.17 -10.05 10.49
C GLY A 172 -13.17 -10.08 8.95
N LYS A 173 -14.31 -10.44 8.33
CA LYS A 173 -14.51 -10.38 6.87
C LYS A 173 -14.36 -8.96 6.29
N MET A 174 -14.54 -7.92 7.11
CA MET A 174 -14.37 -6.51 6.73
C MET A 174 -12.92 -6.03 6.73
N GLY A 175 -11.97 -6.86 7.21
CA GLY A 175 -10.56 -6.47 7.32
C GLY A 175 -9.97 -5.94 6.02
N THR A 176 -10.47 -6.40 4.86
CA THR A 176 -10.08 -5.91 3.53
C THR A 176 -10.28 -4.40 3.33
N PHE A 177 -11.27 -3.76 3.98
CA PHE A 177 -11.61 -2.37 3.72
C PHE A 177 -10.60 -1.38 4.33
N PRO A 178 -10.20 -1.50 5.61
CA PRO A 178 -9.09 -0.70 6.13
C PRO A 178 -7.79 -0.83 5.32
N PHE A 179 -7.45 -2.02 4.83
CA PHE A 179 -6.26 -2.21 3.98
C PHE A 179 -6.37 -1.45 2.65
N HIS A 180 -7.50 -1.58 1.94
CA HIS A 180 -7.71 -0.85 0.70
C HIS A 180 -7.76 0.66 0.92
N LEU A 181 -8.39 1.10 2.01
CA LEU A 181 -8.43 2.52 2.39
C LEU A 181 -7.02 3.04 2.66
N ALA A 182 -6.19 2.32 3.42
CA ALA A 182 -4.80 2.70 3.66
C ALA A 182 -4.00 2.82 2.37
N LEU A 183 -4.20 1.90 1.43
CA LEU A 183 -3.57 1.95 0.11
C LEU A 183 -4.04 3.18 -0.69
N ILE A 184 -5.35 3.44 -0.76
CA ILE A 184 -5.88 4.64 -1.42
C ILE A 184 -5.31 5.92 -0.77
N LEU A 185 -5.29 6.00 0.56
CA LEU A 185 -4.75 7.15 1.27
C LEU A 185 -3.25 7.35 1.00
N LEU A 186 -2.48 6.27 0.88
CA LEU A 186 -1.07 6.33 0.48
C LEU A 186 -0.92 6.89 -0.94
N LEU A 187 -1.72 6.41 -1.91
CA LEU A 187 -1.68 6.92 -3.29
C LEU A 187 -2.06 8.41 -3.35
N VAL A 188 -3.14 8.80 -2.65
CA VAL A 188 -3.58 10.20 -2.57
C VAL A 188 -2.51 11.07 -1.90
N GLY A 189 -1.92 10.60 -0.79
CA GLY A 189 -0.82 11.28 -0.12
C GLY A 189 0.39 11.49 -1.03
N GLY A 190 0.73 10.48 -1.86
CA GLY A 190 1.76 10.59 -2.89
C GLY A 190 1.45 11.66 -3.94
N ILE A 191 0.21 11.74 -4.41
CA ILE A 191 -0.24 12.77 -5.36
C ILE A 191 -0.15 14.16 -4.71
N VAL A 192 -0.65 14.32 -3.49
CA VAL A 192 -0.57 15.60 -2.76
C VAL A 192 0.89 16.00 -2.55
N ALA A 193 1.76 15.07 -2.15
CA ALA A 193 3.19 15.33 -1.99
C ALA A 193 3.86 15.69 -3.32
N ALA A 194 3.46 15.11 -4.44
CA ALA A 194 4.02 15.42 -5.76
C ALA A 194 3.61 16.82 -6.28
N TYR A 195 2.41 17.28 -5.95
CA TYR A 195 1.89 18.59 -6.40
C TYR A 195 2.25 19.75 -5.45
N TYR A 196 2.23 19.50 -4.14
CA TYR A 196 2.39 20.54 -3.12
C TYR A 196 3.68 20.41 -2.31
N GLY A 197 4.35 19.26 -2.39
CA GLY A 197 5.63 19.06 -1.73
C GLY A 197 6.79 19.57 -2.58
N PHE A 198 7.93 19.78 -1.93
CA PHE A 198 9.20 20.05 -2.57
C PHE A 198 10.25 19.08 -2.03
N ARG A 199 11.29 18.83 -2.83
CA ARG A 199 12.44 18.04 -2.43
C ARG A 199 13.67 18.58 -3.14
N GLU A 200 14.67 18.96 -2.38
CA GLU A 200 15.96 19.41 -2.91
C GLU A 200 17.03 18.35 -2.57
N PRO A 201 17.33 17.43 -3.49
CA PRO A 201 18.27 16.33 -3.21
C PRO A 201 19.72 16.81 -3.02
N GLU A 202 20.08 17.98 -3.56
CA GLU A 202 21.43 18.57 -3.51
C GLU A 202 21.47 19.86 -2.68
N PHE A 203 20.89 19.83 -1.48
CA PHE A 203 20.94 20.94 -0.54
C PHE A 203 22.27 20.96 0.23
N VAL A 204 23.31 21.56 -0.36
CA VAL A 204 24.67 21.65 0.20
C VAL A 204 24.87 22.95 0.96
N ILE A 205 25.37 22.87 2.20
CA ILE A 205 25.72 24.03 3.03
C ILE A 205 27.18 23.86 3.52
N PRO A 206 28.08 24.81 3.24
CA PRO A 206 29.41 24.83 3.85
C PRO A 206 29.33 25.06 5.37
N ILE A 207 30.31 24.56 6.12
CA ILE A 207 30.37 24.77 7.58
C ILE A 207 30.51 26.26 7.88
N GLY A 208 29.67 26.77 8.77
CA GLY A 208 29.57 28.18 9.17
C GLY A 208 28.69 29.03 8.25
N GLU A 209 28.24 28.50 7.11
CA GLU A 209 27.38 29.22 6.17
C GLU A 209 25.90 28.96 6.42
N THR A 210 25.07 29.89 5.94
CA THR A 210 23.62 29.80 6.00
C THR A 210 23.03 29.74 4.60
N ARG A 211 22.12 28.80 4.35
CA ARG A 211 21.42 28.64 3.07
C ARG A 211 19.92 28.75 3.25
N ASP A 212 19.29 29.52 2.35
CA ASP A 212 17.83 29.59 2.25
C ASP A 212 17.27 28.27 1.71
N VAL A 213 16.24 27.75 2.38
CA VAL A 213 15.51 26.53 1.98
C VAL A 213 14.64 26.80 0.73
N GLY A 214 14.29 28.06 0.47
CA GLY A 214 13.47 28.47 -0.65
C GLY A 214 12.04 27.94 -0.54
N ASN A 215 11.39 27.74 -1.70
CA ASN A 215 10.02 27.19 -1.81
C ASN A 215 8.96 27.95 -0.98
N GLY A 216 9.17 29.24 -0.73
CA GLY A 216 8.25 30.07 0.06
C GLY A 216 8.15 29.66 1.54
N THR A 217 9.13 28.93 2.06
CA THR A 217 9.12 28.44 3.45
C THR A 217 9.45 29.52 4.47
N GLY A 218 10.22 30.56 4.08
CA GLY A 218 10.78 31.55 5.00
C GLY A 218 11.87 30.99 5.93
N LEU A 219 12.34 29.76 5.65
CA LEU A 219 13.32 29.06 6.47
C LEU A 219 14.70 29.17 5.85
N SER A 220 15.72 29.32 6.69
CA SER A 220 17.11 29.09 6.32
C SER A 220 17.78 28.16 7.33
N VAL A 221 18.87 27.51 6.90
CA VAL A 221 19.62 26.57 7.73
C VAL A 221 21.08 26.95 7.72
N THR A 222 21.65 27.08 8.92
CA THR A 222 23.08 27.21 9.16
C THR A 222 23.65 25.83 9.52
N LEU A 223 24.77 25.46 8.89
CA LEU A 223 25.55 24.30 9.30
C LEU A 223 26.60 24.75 10.33
N ASP A 224 26.33 24.49 11.61
CA ASP A 224 27.19 24.97 12.71
C ASP A 224 28.48 24.14 12.80
N SER A 225 28.37 22.82 12.73
CA SER A 225 29.50 21.91 12.62
C SER A 225 29.12 20.59 11.96
N PHE A 226 30.14 19.90 11.45
CA PHE A 226 30.02 18.55 10.92
C PHE A 226 31.08 17.67 11.58
N GLU A 227 30.66 16.51 12.06
CA GLU A 227 31.52 15.51 12.69
C GLU A 227 31.38 14.18 11.95
N ASP A 228 32.52 13.61 11.56
CA ASP A 228 32.61 12.29 10.97
C ASP A 228 33.51 11.36 11.78
N GLY A 229 33.18 10.07 11.74
CA GLY A 229 33.92 9.02 12.42
C GLY A 229 34.12 7.84 11.52
N TYR A 230 35.30 7.21 11.60
CA TYR A 230 35.63 6.00 10.85
C TYR A 230 36.24 4.95 11.77
N THR A 231 35.93 3.69 11.48
CA THR A 231 36.68 2.55 12.02
C THR A 231 38.13 2.56 11.52
N PRO A 232 39.06 1.84 12.18
CA PRO A 232 40.41 1.65 11.66
C PRO A 232 40.47 1.04 10.24
N GLY A 233 39.42 0.30 9.83
CA GLY A 233 39.26 -0.25 8.48
C GLY A 233 38.67 0.73 7.46
N GLY A 234 38.49 2.01 7.82
CA GLY A 234 37.98 3.06 6.93
C GLY A 234 36.46 3.04 6.72
N LEU A 235 35.72 2.16 7.41
CA LEU A 235 34.26 2.17 7.35
C LEU A 235 33.70 3.35 8.16
N PRO A 236 32.77 4.15 7.60
CA PRO A 236 32.16 5.25 8.31
C PRO A 236 31.29 4.75 9.47
N THR A 237 31.47 5.34 10.65
CA THR A 237 30.71 5.04 11.88
C THR A 237 29.77 6.16 12.27
N GLN A 238 30.08 7.40 11.90
CA GLN A 238 29.32 8.57 12.29
C GLN A 238 29.35 9.62 11.18
N PHE A 239 28.19 10.20 10.89
CA PHE A 239 28.02 11.42 10.12
C PHE A 239 26.98 12.25 10.83
N GLN A 240 27.41 13.35 11.41
CA GLN A 240 26.61 14.20 12.26
C GLN A 240 26.73 15.65 11.80
N SER A 241 25.59 16.27 11.51
CA SER A 241 25.50 17.71 11.26
C SER A 241 24.80 18.39 12.43
N ASN A 242 25.48 19.34 13.06
CA ASN A 242 24.84 20.26 14.01
C ASN A 242 24.33 21.46 13.24
N VAL A 243 23.03 21.74 13.32
CA VAL A 243 22.39 22.77 12.53
C VAL A 243 21.55 23.72 13.38
N SER A 244 21.47 24.95 12.89
CA SER A 244 20.55 25.97 13.36
C SER A 244 19.55 26.28 12.24
N ILE A 245 18.27 26.09 12.52
CA ILE A 245 17.16 26.46 11.63
C ILE A 245 16.70 27.85 12.03
N LEU A 246 16.67 28.74 11.06
CA LEU A 246 16.22 30.12 11.19
C LEU A 246 14.90 30.30 10.46
N GLU A 247 14.03 31.13 11.04
CA GLU A 247 12.83 31.65 10.38
C GLU A 247 12.90 33.17 10.42
N ASP A 248 12.81 33.82 9.25
CA ASP A 248 12.93 35.27 9.12
C ASP A 248 14.20 35.84 9.82
N GLY A 249 15.31 35.10 9.73
CA GLY A 249 16.61 35.47 10.31
C GLY A 249 16.76 35.22 11.81
N LYS A 250 15.78 34.61 12.48
CA LYS A 250 15.86 34.26 13.90
C LYS A 250 15.97 32.75 14.08
N THR A 251 16.91 32.30 14.90
CA THR A 251 17.04 30.88 15.24
C THR A 251 15.79 30.39 15.97
N VAL A 252 15.06 29.46 15.35
CA VAL A 252 13.82 28.88 15.87
C VAL A 252 14.02 27.45 16.40
N ARG A 253 15.06 26.77 15.92
CA ARG A 253 15.40 25.42 16.36
C ARG A 253 16.87 25.14 16.11
N THR A 254 17.54 24.54 17.08
CA THR A 254 18.85 23.93 16.88
C THR A 254 18.74 22.42 17.08
N GLY A 255 19.64 21.66 16.49
CA GLY A 255 19.70 20.24 16.75
C GLY A 255 20.69 19.50 15.88
N GLU A 256 20.76 18.21 16.17
CA GLU A 256 21.63 17.26 15.51
C GLU A 256 20.86 16.52 14.41
N ILE A 257 21.51 16.30 13.26
CA ILE A 257 21.04 15.45 12.17
C ILE A 257 22.05 14.32 11.98
N THR A 258 21.57 13.07 12.01
CA THR A 258 22.35 11.89 11.62
C THR A 258 21.57 11.06 10.58
N VAL A 259 22.21 10.05 9.97
CA VAL A 259 21.68 9.29 8.81
C VAL A 259 20.25 8.76 9.00
N ASN A 260 19.87 8.40 10.24
CA ASN A 260 18.52 7.89 10.56
C ASN A 260 17.73 8.77 11.54
N HIS A 261 18.28 9.93 11.91
CA HIS A 261 17.64 10.87 12.83
C HIS A 261 17.58 12.26 12.16
N PRO A 262 16.57 12.50 11.29
CA PRO A 262 16.37 13.79 10.67
C PRO A 262 15.78 14.80 11.65
N ILE A 263 15.99 16.09 11.36
CA ILE A 263 15.32 17.18 12.08
C ILE A 263 14.22 17.76 11.20
N SER A 264 13.05 18.01 11.80
CA SER A 264 11.91 18.62 11.09
C SER A 264 11.49 19.93 11.76
N TYR A 265 11.16 20.94 10.96
CA TYR A 265 10.54 22.16 11.44
C TYR A 265 9.49 22.63 10.42
N ARG A 266 8.27 22.86 10.90
CA ARG A 266 7.09 23.19 10.07
C ARG A 266 6.91 22.21 8.91
N ASN A 267 7.08 22.68 7.68
CA ASN A 267 6.84 21.95 6.43
C ASN A 267 8.15 21.43 5.79
N ALA A 268 9.28 21.50 6.50
CA ALA A 268 10.57 21.02 6.01
C ALA A 268 11.17 19.96 6.95
N THR A 269 11.79 18.95 6.35
CA THR A 269 12.57 17.93 7.04
C THR A 269 13.94 17.85 6.40
N PHE A 270 14.99 17.94 7.22
CA PHE A 270 16.38 17.93 6.79
C PHE A 270 17.00 16.57 7.12
N TYR A 271 17.66 15.98 6.13
CA TYR A 271 18.28 14.66 6.21
C TYR A 271 19.78 14.77 5.94
N GLN A 272 20.58 14.01 6.69
CA GLN A 272 21.99 13.82 6.38
C GLN A 272 22.08 12.88 5.16
N SER A 273 22.33 13.45 3.97
CA SER A 273 22.42 12.68 2.72
C SER A 273 23.86 12.41 2.27
N GLY A 274 24.79 13.31 2.58
CA GLY A 274 26.18 13.19 2.16
C GLY A 274 27.06 14.30 2.72
N PHE A 275 28.35 14.20 2.44
CA PHE A 275 29.36 15.19 2.78
C PHE A 275 30.24 15.42 1.55
N GLY A 276 30.82 16.60 1.45
CA GLY A 276 31.63 17.01 0.30
C GLY A 276 32.84 17.82 0.72
N TYR A 277 33.78 17.98 -0.20
CA TYR A 277 34.97 18.79 0.04
C TYR A 277 34.63 20.27 -0.14
N THR A 278 34.81 21.07 0.91
CA THR A 278 34.91 22.53 0.78
C THR A 278 36.39 22.89 0.71
N ALA A 279 36.84 23.44 -0.42
CA ALA A 279 38.20 23.96 -0.53
C ALA A 279 38.28 25.32 0.19
N GLN A 280 38.89 25.35 1.38
CA GLN A 280 39.31 26.62 1.99
C GLN A 280 40.62 27.06 1.32
N MET A 281 40.52 27.90 0.30
CA MET A 281 41.69 28.55 -0.30
C MET A 281 42.03 29.81 0.50
N ARG A 282 43.12 29.77 1.28
CA ARG A 282 43.72 30.98 1.85
C ARG A 282 44.68 31.56 0.82
N VAL A 283 44.27 32.65 0.16
CA VAL A 283 45.18 33.45 -0.67
C VAL A 283 46.01 34.30 0.28
N THR A 284 47.29 33.97 0.43
CA THR A 284 48.29 34.82 1.10
C THR A 284 48.91 35.79 0.12
#